data_AF-A0A7Y3DM88-F1
#
_entry.id   AF-A0A7Y3DM88-F1
#
_cell.length_a   1.000
_cell.length_b   1.000
_cell.length_c   1.000
_cell.angle_alpha   90.00
_cell.angle_beta   90.00
_cell.angle_gamma   90.00
#
_symmetry.space_group_name_H-M   'P 1'
#
loop_
_entity.id
_entity.type
_entity.pdbx_description
1 polymer ?
#
loop_
_entity_poly.entity_id
_entity_poly.type
_entity_poly.pdbx_seq_one_letter_code
_entity_poly.pdbx_strand_id
1 'polypeptide(L)'
;MAANKALAADKEKRMDERYNCEAIIKWSYFNKDRFFNAKILNFSRNGIYFETSHEIKPRTTIFIRVESLLSENTKFNDQGCLSSIFLGEVKWCKELSIDGMSYYRVGLRQCEVK
;
A
#
# COMPACT_ATOMS: atom_id res chain seq x y z
N MET A 1 -7.66 43.14 19.21
CA MET A 1 -8.20 41.92 18.58
C MET A 1 -7.11 41.31 17.72
N ALA A 2 -6.57 40.16 18.08
CA ALA A 2 -5.65 39.40 17.23
C ALA A 2 -6.12 37.95 17.24
N ALA A 3 -6.35 37.42 16.05
CA ALA A 3 -7.07 36.17 15.80
C ALA A 3 -6.27 34.95 16.28
N ASN A 4 -6.92 34.13 17.11
CA ASN A 4 -6.49 32.76 17.41
C ASN A 4 -6.62 31.93 16.14
N LYS A 5 -5.50 31.69 15.45
CA LYS A 5 -5.43 30.65 14.41
C LYS A 5 -5.14 29.33 15.11
N ALA A 6 -6.18 28.63 15.51
CA ALA A 6 -6.07 27.25 15.99
C ALA A 6 -5.47 26.40 14.86
N LEU A 7 -4.20 26.05 15.00
CA LEU A 7 -3.57 24.99 14.21
C LEU A 7 -4.24 23.70 14.66
N ALA A 8 -5.29 23.26 13.96
CA ALA A 8 -5.86 21.95 14.19
C ALA A 8 -4.76 20.93 13.88
N ALA A 9 -4.10 20.42 14.92
CA ALA A 9 -3.24 19.26 14.80
C ALA A 9 -4.13 18.14 14.27
N ASP A 10 -3.95 17.77 13.00
CA ASP A 10 -4.63 16.61 12.42
C ASP A 10 -4.30 15.40 13.31
N LYS A 11 -5.27 14.98 14.11
CA LYS A 11 -5.12 13.78 14.94
C LYS A 11 -4.84 12.61 14.00
N GLU A 12 -3.75 11.90 14.26
CA GLU A 12 -3.43 10.64 13.60
C GLU A 12 -4.65 9.71 13.66
N LYS A 13 -5.08 9.20 12.50
CA LYS A 13 -6.28 8.37 12.32
C LYS A 13 -5.93 6.89 12.12
N ARG A 14 -4.65 6.56 11.93
CA ARG A 14 -4.19 5.20 11.69
C ARG A 14 -4.23 4.39 12.99
N MET A 15 -4.75 3.18 12.89
CA MET A 15 -4.79 2.22 14.00
C MET A 15 -3.44 1.53 14.20
N ASP A 16 -2.70 1.32 13.11
CA ASP A 16 -1.39 0.65 13.11
C ASP A 16 -0.30 1.59 12.60
N GLU A 17 0.87 1.48 13.22
CA GLU A 17 2.10 2.07 12.73
C GLU A 17 2.46 1.50 11.34
N ARG A 18 3.10 2.33 10.51
CA ARG A 18 3.61 1.91 9.20
C ARG A 18 5.13 1.88 9.21
N TYR A 19 5.67 0.81 8.66
CA TYR A 19 7.09 0.60 8.49
C TYR A 19 7.44 0.82 7.02
N ASN A 20 8.48 1.60 6.78
CA ASN A 20 9.04 1.76 5.44
C ASN A 20 9.62 0.41 5.00
N CYS A 21 9.27 0.01 3.78
CA CYS A 21 9.86 -1.17 3.16
C CYS A 21 9.90 -0.97 1.67
N GLU A 22 10.90 -1.53 1.02
CA GLU A 22 10.90 -1.63 -0.43
C GLU A 22 10.78 -3.10 -0.82
N ALA A 23 9.76 -3.44 -1.59
CA ALA A 23 9.55 -4.80 -2.08
C ALA A 23 8.99 -4.77 -3.49
N ILE A 24 9.47 -5.66 -4.36
CA ILE A 24 8.89 -5.89 -5.67
C ILE A 24 7.75 -6.89 -5.52
N ILE A 25 6.62 -6.54 -6.10
CA ILE A 25 5.43 -7.38 -6.08
C ILE A 25 4.87 -7.56 -7.49
N LYS A 26 4.05 -8.61 -7.62
CA LYS A 26 3.08 -8.76 -8.68
C LYS A 26 1.68 -8.65 -8.10
N TRP A 27 0.78 -8.02 -8.83
CA TRP A 27 -0.63 -7.98 -8.46
C TRP A 27 -1.53 -8.36 -9.63
N SER A 28 -2.69 -8.93 -9.33
CA SER A 28 -3.75 -9.19 -10.30
C SER A 28 -5.12 -8.85 -9.70
N TYR A 29 -6.11 -8.60 -10.56
CA TYR A 29 -7.50 -8.62 -10.11
C TYR A 29 -7.84 -10.02 -9.59
N PHE A 30 -8.66 -10.10 -8.54
CA PHE A 30 -9.09 -11.39 -8.01
C PHE A 30 -9.72 -12.25 -9.13
N ASN A 31 -9.30 -13.52 -9.21
CA ASN A 31 -9.67 -14.47 -10.26
C ASN A 31 -9.26 -14.07 -11.69
N LYS A 32 -8.16 -13.32 -11.84
CA LYS A 32 -7.53 -13.07 -13.14
C LYS A 32 -6.08 -13.55 -13.15
N ASP A 33 -5.69 -14.15 -14.26
CA ASP A 33 -4.34 -14.71 -14.45
C ASP A 33 -3.32 -13.69 -14.96
N ARG A 34 -3.77 -12.46 -15.25
CA ARG A 34 -2.90 -11.37 -15.70
C ARG A 34 -2.32 -10.64 -14.50
N PHE A 35 -1.00 -10.70 -14.38
CA PHE A 35 -0.23 -10.01 -13.35
C PHE A 35 0.42 -8.73 -13.88
N PHE A 36 0.55 -7.76 -12.98
CA PHE A 36 1.20 -6.47 -13.21
C PHE A 36 2.28 -6.25 -12.15
N ASN A 37 3.39 -5.63 -12.55
CA ASN A 37 4.48 -5.30 -11.64
C ASN A 37 4.12 -4.06 -10.81
N ALA A 38 4.55 -4.05 -9.56
CA ALA A 38 4.42 -2.91 -8.66
C ALA A 38 5.53 -2.91 -7.59
N LYS A 39 5.66 -1.78 -6.87
CA LYS A 39 6.63 -1.63 -5.78
C LYS A 39 5.92 -1.21 -4.50
N ILE A 40 6.05 -2.01 -3.44
CA ILE A 40 5.65 -1.59 -2.09
C ILE A 40 6.67 -0.60 -1.54
N LEU A 41 6.20 0.44 -0.87
CA LEU A 41 7.02 1.49 -0.25
C LEU A 41 6.83 1.60 1.27
N ASN A 42 5.69 1.13 1.79
CA ASN A 42 5.52 0.87 3.23
C ASN A 42 4.38 -0.12 3.47
N PHE A 43 4.37 -0.68 4.67
CA PHE A 43 3.34 -1.61 5.14
C PHE A 43 3.00 -1.36 6.61
N SER A 44 1.84 -1.86 7.03
CA SER A 44 1.49 -2.08 8.43
C SER A 44 0.95 -3.50 8.58
N ARG A 45 0.56 -3.86 9.81
CA ARG A 45 -0.11 -5.14 10.09
C ARG A 45 -1.34 -5.38 9.19
N ASN A 46 -2.11 -4.33 8.90
CA ASN A 46 -3.42 -4.45 8.25
C ASN A 46 -3.45 -3.93 6.81
N GLY A 47 -2.33 -3.50 6.24
CA GLY A 47 -2.35 -2.91 4.90
C GLY A 47 -0.99 -2.56 4.34
N ILE A 48 -0.99 -2.22 3.05
CA ILE A 48 0.21 -1.81 2.32
C ILE A 48 -0.02 -0.52 1.56
N TYR A 49 1.08 0.11 1.15
CA TYR A 49 1.14 1.17 0.17
C TYR A 49 2.10 0.76 -0.94
N PHE A 50 1.63 0.84 -2.18
CA PHE A 50 2.44 0.50 -3.35
C PHE A 50 2.20 1.45 -4.52
N GLU A 51 3.15 1.46 -5.44
CA GLU A 51 3.09 2.18 -6.70
C GLU A 51 3.02 1.21 -7.89
N THR A 52 2.19 1.56 -8.88
CA THR A 52 1.93 0.75 -10.08
C THR A 52 1.69 1.66 -11.29
N SER A 53 1.88 1.14 -12.51
CA SER A 53 1.60 1.86 -13.76
C SER A 53 0.13 1.77 -14.21
N HIS A 54 -0.74 1.19 -13.39
CA HIS A 54 -2.12 0.88 -13.76
C HIS A 54 -3.10 1.40 -12.71
N GLU A 55 -4.16 2.05 -13.15
CA GLU A 55 -5.24 2.48 -12.27
C GLU A 55 -5.96 1.26 -11.68
N ILE A 56 -6.29 1.33 -10.38
CA ILE A 56 -7.10 0.34 -9.70
C ILE A 56 -8.23 1.03 -8.95
N LYS A 57 -9.47 0.71 -9.29
CA LYS A 57 -10.63 1.35 -8.67
C LYS A 57 -10.71 1.03 -7.17
N PRO A 58 -11.07 1.99 -6.31
CA PRO A 58 -11.39 1.72 -4.91
C PRO A 58 -12.45 0.61 -4.78
N ARG A 59 -12.40 -0.15 -3.67
CA ARG A 59 -13.22 -1.32 -3.35
C ARG A 59 -12.94 -2.55 -4.23
N THR A 60 -11.98 -2.49 -5.15
CA THR A 60 -11.51 -3.66 -5.89
C THR A 60 -10.73 -4.58 -4.97
N THR A 61 -11.00 -5.88 -5.05
CA THR A 61 -10.15 -6.91 -4.42
C THR A 61 -9.08 -7.34 -5.41
N ILE A 62 -7.82 -7.24 -4.99
CA ILE A 62 -6.67 -7.66 -5.76
C ILE A 62 -5.88 -8.71 -4.99
N PHE A 63 -5.22 -9.58 -5.74
CA PHE A 63 -4.26 -10.55 -5.24
C PHE A 63 -2.87 -9.97 -5.36
N ILE A 64 -2.07 -10.09 -4.29
CA ILE A 64 -0.69 -9.63 -4.21
C ILE A 64 0.21 -10.85 -4.02
N ARG A 65 1.32 -10.88 -4.76
CA ARG A 65 2.45 -11.78 -4.56
C ARG A 65 3.73 -10.97 -4.41
N VAL A 66 4.47 -11.23 -3.34
CA VAL A 66 5.78 -10.64 -3.07
C VAL A 66 6.84 -11.46 -3.79
N GLU A 67 7.65 -10.80 -4.62
CA GLU A 67 8.70 -11.45 -5.40
C GLU A 67 10.07 -11.27 -4.72
N SER A 68 10.39 -10.07 -4.25
CA SER A 68 11.64 -9.79 -3.55
C SER A 68 11.52 -8.65 -2.57
N LEU A 69 12.23 -8.75 -1.45
CA LEU A 69 12.45 -7.66 -0.51
C LEU A 69 13.74 -6.94 -0.92
N LEU A 70 13.69 -5.62 -1.08
CA LEU A 70 14.83 -4.79 -1.47
C LEU A 70 15.51 -4.11 -0.28
N SER A 71 14.88 -4.11 0.89
CA SER A 71 15.45 -3.53 2.11
C SER A 71 15.92 -4.60 3.09
N GLU A 72 17.24 -4.73 3.22
CA GLU A 72 17.92 -5.59 4.21
C GLU A 72 17.71 -5.09 5.66
N ASN A 73 17.29 -3.83 5.83
CA ASN A 73 17.17 -3.16 7.13
C ASN A 73 15.78 -3.27 7.76
N THR A 74 14.87 -4.05 7.19
CA THR A 74 13.58 -4.31 7.82
C THR A 74 13.86 -5.20 9.03
N LYS A 75 14.11 -4.60 10.19
CA LYS A 75 14.16 -5.34 11.47
C LYS A 75 12.79 -5.96 11.67
N PHE A 76 12.63 -7.20 11.22
CA PHE A 76 11.47 -8.05 11.43
C PHE A 76 11.42 -8.47 12.91
N ASN A 77 11.24 -7.51 13.81
CA ASN A 77 10.81 -7.85 15.17
C ASN A 77 9.34 -8.20 15.10
N ASP A 78 8.95 -9.39 15.61
CA ASP A 78 7.68 -9.97 16.10
C ASP A 78 6.29 -9.33 15.79
N GLN A 79 6.18 -8.27 15.00
CA GLN A 79 4.99 -7.42 14.84
C GLN A 79 4.31 -7.53 13.48
N GLY A 80 4.85 -8.34 12.57
CA GLY A 80 4.19 -8.76 11.34
C GLY A 80 5.17 -8.84 10.18
N CYS A 81 5.31 -10.04 9.60
CA CYS A 81 5.96 -10.18 8.30
C CYS A 81 4.95 -9.87 7.20
N LEU A 82 5.40 -9.21 6.13
CA LEU A 82 4.60 -9.08 4.91
C LEU A 82 4.37 -10.50 4.36
N SER A 83 3.12 -10.97 4.37
CA SER A 83 2.79 -12.27 3.79
C SER A 83 3.26 -12.32 2.35
N SER A 84 3.89 -13.42 1.95
CA SER A 84 4.40 -13.59 0.58
C SER A 84 3.27 -13.56 -0.46
N ILE A 85 2.06 -13.93 -0.05
CA ILE A 85 0.84 -13.92 -0.85
C ILE A 85 -0.33 -13.48 0.02
N PHE A 86 -1.17 -12.56 -0.46
CA PHE A 86 -2.40 -12.17 0.23
C PHE A 86 -3.40 -11.50 -0.71
N LEU A 87 -4.67 -11.47 -0.28
CA LEU A 87 -5.71 -10.64 -0.89
C LEU A 87 -5.80 -9.31 -0.16
N GLY A 88 -6.17 -8.26 -0.89
CA GLY A 88 -6.47 -6.98 -0.29
C GLY A 88 -7.51 -6.19 -1.04
N GLU A 89 -8.20 -5.32 -0.30
CA GLU A 89 -9.19 -4.39 -0.84
C GLU A 89 -8.57 -3.00 -0.99
N VAL A 90 -8.69 -2.43 -2.18
CA VAL A 90 -8.18 -1.10 -2.51
C VAL A 90 -9.01 -0.05 -1.78
N LYS A 91 -8.37 0.73 -0.91
CA LYS A 91 -9.03 1.81 -0.16
C LYS A 91 -8.97 3.14 -0.90
N TRP A 92 -7.88 3.38 -1.61
CA TRP A 92 -7.71 4.56 -2.46
C TRP A 92 -6.68 4.28 -3.56
N CYS A 93 -6.83 4.97 -4.68
CA CYS A 93 -5.89 5.01 -5.80
C CYS A 93 -5.77 6.47 -6.23
N LYS A 94 -4.54 6.99 -6.30
CA LYS A 94 -4.26 8.37 -6.66
C LYS A 94 -3.27 8.39 -7.80
N GLU A 95 -3.63 9.09 -8.87
CA GLU A 95 -2.74 9.33 -9.99
C GLU A 95 -1.62 10.32 -9.61
N LEU A 96 -0.46 10.07 -10.17
CA LEU A 96 0.68 10.95 -10.27
C LEU A 96 1.05 11.04 -11.74
N SER A 97 1.13 12.24 -12.27
CA SER A 97 1.67 12.47 -13.60
C SER A 97 3.11 12.96 -13.46
N ILE A 98 4.06 12.18 -13.98
CA ILE A 98 5.49 12.54 -14.01
C ILE A 98 5.93 12.44 -15.46
N ASP A 99 6.41 13.56 -16.02
CA ASP A 99 6.93 13.64 -17.39
C ASP A 99 5.96 13.08 -18.46
N GLY A 100 4.66 13.30 -18.28
CA GLY A 100 3.61 12.83 -19.20
C GLY A 100 3.23 11.34 -19.03
N MET A 101 3.86 10.63 -18.09
CA MET A 101 3.52 9.26 -17.73
C MET A 101 2.69 9.21 -16.46
N SER A 102 1.58 8.47 -16.49
CA SER A 102 0.72 8.27 -15.32
C SER A 102 1.19 7.08 -14.50
N TYR A 103 1.38 7.31 -13.20
CA TYR A 103 1.64 6.30 -12.18
C TYR A 103 0.61 6.42 -11.07
N TYR A 104 0.36 5.33 -10.35
CA TYR A 104 -0.69 5.28 -9.36
C TYR A 104 -0.14 4.86 -8.01
N ARG A 105 -0.44 5.67 -7.01
CA ARG A 105 -0.26 5.37 -5.60
C ARG A 105 -1.50 4.66 -5.10
N VAL A 106 -1.33 3.49 -4.50
CA VAL A 106 -2.44 2.64 -4.07
C VAL A 106 -2.30 2.29 -2.60
N GLY A 107 -3.37 2.55 -1.85
CA GLY A 107 -3.53 2.09 -0.47
C GLY A 107 -4.40 0.85 -0.41
N LEU A 108 -3.88 -0.22 0.17
CA LEU A 108 -4.53 -1.51 0.25
C LEU A 108 -4.75 -1.91 1.72
N ARG A 109 -5.93 -2.45 2.03
CA ARG A 109 -6.17 -3.15 3.31
C ARG A 109 -6.11 -4.65 3.05
N GLN A 110 -5.33 -5.39 3.82
CA GLN A 110 -5.28 -6.85 3.70
C GLN A 110 -6.63 -7.46 4.11
N CYS A 111 -7.06 -8.49 3.40
CA CYS A 111 -8.23 -9.28 3.78
C CYS A 111 -7.80 -10.31 4.83
N GLU A 112 -8.48 -10.36 5.96
CA GLU A 112 -8.29 -11.42 6.94
C GLU A 112 -8.80 -12.74 6.35
N VAL A 113 -7.94 -13.76 6.33
CA VAL A 113 -8.37 -15.15 6.11
C VAL A 113 -8.73 -15.70 7.48
N LYS A 114 -10.01 -16.00 7.69
CA LYS A 114 -10.50 -16.65 8.91
C LYS A 114 -10.23 -18.14 8.90
#